data_AF-A0A1J3CX20-F1
#
_entry.id   AF-A0A1J3CX20-F1
#
_cell.length_a   1.000
_cell.length_b   1.000
_cell.length_c   1.000
_cell.angle_alpha   90.00
_cell.angle_beta   90.00
_cell.angle_gamma   90.00
#
_symmetry.space_group_name_H-M   'P 1'
#
loop_
_entity.id
_entity.type
_entity.pdbx_description
1 polymer ?
#
loop_
_entity_poly.entity_id
_entity_poly.type
_entity_poly.pdbx_seq_one_letter_code
_entity_poly.pdbx_strand_id
1 'polypeptide(L)'
;QVTLFFCSLYIIAVGQGGYKPCIKVFGADQFDGDDPTETKAKSSYFNWMMFGICISIMTSRLVSNYIQENLSWSLGFGIPSVFMLLSLFLFLLGTNSYRYSDARGANKNPFARIGRVFVEAIKNRRKTDLDTYNTNETLLLLPDQNSKQWRFLDRAAISCDVVEIEEAKAVLRLVPIWMTCLVYAIVNAQSSTLFTKQGATMDRSISPGLVVPAATLHCFVSLTIVIFIPIYDRLLIPIARSFTQNPSGITMLQRIG
;
A
#
# COMPACT_ATOMS: atom_id res chain seq x y z
N GLN A 1 20.07 16.85 -21.45
CA GLN A 1 18.78 17.23 -20.83
C GLN A 1 17.89 16.02 -20.53
N VAL A 2 17.65 15.12 -21.49
CA VAL A 2 16.79 13.93 -21.29
C VAL A 2 17.30 12.96 -20.22
N THR A 3 18.59 12.65 -20.19
CA THR A 3 19.18 11.76 -19.18
C THR A 3 18.99 12.30 -17.76
N LEU A 4 19.30 13.59 -17.55
CA LEU A 4 19.11 14.26 -16.25
C LEU A 4 17.64 14.23 -15.80
N PHE A 5 16.72 14.44 -16.74
CA PHE A 5 15.29 14.36 -16.47
C PHE A 5 14.87 12.96 -15.99
N PHE A 6 15.24 11.89 -16.70
CA PHE A 6 14.93 10.53 -16.26
C PHE A 6 15.61 10.14 -14.95
N CYS A 7 16.88 10.51 -14.75
CA CYS A 7 17.56 10.32 -13.47
C CYS A 7 16.79 10.98 -12.32
N SER A 8 16.30 12.21 -12.50
CA SER A 8 15.51 12.90 -11.48
C SER A 8 14.18 12.18 -11.18
N LEU A 9 13.49 11.66 -12.21
CA LEU A 9 12.27 10.88 -12.04
C LEU A 9 12.50 9.58 -11.26
N TYR A 10 13.61 8.88 -11.54
CA TYR A 10 13.97 7.67 -10.79
C TYR A 10 14.28 7.97 -9.33
N ILE A 11 14.98 9.08 -9.04
CA ILE A 11 15.25 9.51 -7.66
C ILE A 11 13.95 9.80 -6.93
N ILE A 12 13.01 10.51 -7.56
CA ILE A 12 11.67 10.76 -7.00
C ILE A 12 10.95 9.44 -6.74
N ALA A 13 10.99 8.49 -7.69
CA ALA A 13 10.34 7.19 -7.53
C ALA A 13 10.92 6.38 -6.36
N VAL A 14 12.24 6.34 -6.23
CA VAL A 14 12.92 5.66 -5.10
C VAL A 14 12.57 6.32 -3.77
N GLY A 15 12.62 7.65 -3.70
CA GLY A 15 12.22 8.40 -2.50
C GLY A 15 10.78 8.08 -2.10
N GLN A 16 9.85 8.22 -3.04
CA GLN A 16 8.41 7.94 -2.86
C GLN A 16 8.14 6.49 -2.43
N GLY A 17 8.87 5.52 -2.99
CA GLY A 17 8.75 4.11 -2.63
C GLY A 17 9.21 3.82 -1.20
N GLY A 18 10.24 4.50 -0.73
CA GLY A 18 10.78 4.33 0.62
C GLY A 18 9.95 5.04 1.70
N TYR A 19 9.68 6.34 1.55
CA TYR A 19 9.10 7.10 2.67
C TYR A 19 7.62 6.80 2.92
N LYS A 20 6.82 6.52 1.87
CA LYS A 20 5.36 6.32 1.99
C LYS A 20 4.95 5.23 2.97
N PRO A 21 5.51 4.01 2.92
CA PRO A 21 5.18 2.98 3.92
C PRO A 21 5.76 3.34 5.30
N CYS A 22 6.99 3.89 5.35
CA CYS A 22 7.68 4.19 6.59
C CYS A 22 6.99 5.27 7.42
N ILE A 23 6.55 6.38 6.80
CA ILE A 23 6.00 7.52 7.55
C ILE A 23 4.69 7.17 8.28
N LYS A 24 3.84 6.33 7.67
CA LYS A 24 2.57 5.91 8.27
C LYS A 24 2.78 4.99 9.45
N VAL A 25 3.72 4.05 9.34
CA VAL A 25 4.08 3.15 10.44
C VAL A 25 4.75 3.93 11.55
N PHE A 26 5.70 4.82 11.21
CA PHE A 26 6.37 5.68 12.18
C PHE A 26 5.40 6.56 12.97
N GLY A 27 4.41 7.15 12.30
CA GLY A 27 3.33 7.91 12.95
C GLY A 27 2.46 7.03 13.87
N ALA A 28 2.16 5.80 13.47
CA ALA A 28 1.47 4.84 14.32
C ALA A 28 2.28 4.42 15.56
N ASP A 29 3.61 4.34 15.43
CA ASP A 29 4.54 3.94 16.50
C ASP A 29 4.69 5.02 17.58
N GLN A 30 4.22 6.25 17.34
CA GLN A 30 4.23 7.31 18.35
C GLN A 30 3.19 7.11 19.46
N PHE A 31 2.20 6.23 19.23
CA PHE A 31 1.11 5.96 20.16
C PHE A 31 1.26 4.55 20.74
N ASP A 32 1.20 4.46 22.06
CA ASP A 32 1.15 3.21 22.80
C ASP A 32 -0.19 2.50 22.57
N GLY A 33 -0.12 1.20 22.26
CA GLY A 33 -1.29 0.36 22.03
C GLY A 33 -1.90 -0.16 23.32
N ASP A 34 -1.13 -0.19 24.42
CA ASP A 34 -1.60 -0.69 25.71
C ASP A 34 -2.33 0.40 26.52
N ASP A 35 -2.14 1.68 26.16
CA ASP A 35 -2.89 2.81 26.74
C ASP A 35 -4.20 3.06 25.95
N PRO A 36 -5.38 2.93 26.60
CA PRO A 36 -6.67 3.18 25.95
C PRO A 36 -6.89 4.63 25.50
N THR A 37 -6.22 5.60 26.12
CA THR A 37 -6.29 7.02 25.74
C THR A 37 -5.45 7.30 24.51
N GLU A 38 -4.20 6.81 24.46
CA GLU A 38 -3.34 6.93 23.30
C GLU A 38 -3.88 6.14 22.10
N THR A 39 -4.53 4.98 22.33
CA THR A 39 -5.20 4.21 21.26
C THR A 39 -6.34 5.01 20.60
N LYS A 40 -7.15 5.74 21.38
CA LYS A 40 -8.17 6.64 20.84
C LYS A 40 -7.53 7.80 20.08
N ALA A 41 -6.45 8.37 20.61
CA ALA A 41 -5.70 9.44 19.96
C ALA A 41 -5.08 8.99 18.62
N LYS A 42 -4.57 7.76 18.54
CA LYS A 42 -4.06 7.13 17.31
C LYS A 42 -5.14 7.05 16.23
N SER A 43 -6.35 6.63 16.59
CA SER A 43 -7.48 6.61 15.65
C SER A 43 -7.82 8.02 15.15
N SER A 44 -7.88 9.01 16.05
CA SER A 44 -8.07 10.42 15.68
C SER A 44 -6.96 10.94 14.75
N TYR A 45 -5.70 10.59 15.02
CA TYR A 45 -4.55 10.92 14.18
C TYR A 45 -4.72 10.40 12.74
N PHE A 46 -5.12 9.13 12.58
CA PHE A 46 -5.35 8.56 11.25
C PHE A 46 -6.52 9.25 10.53
N ASN A 47 -7.59 9.62 11.24
CA ASN A 47 -8.70 10.37 10.66
C ASN A 47 -8.27 11.75 10.16
N TRP A 48 -7.51 12.51 10.97
CA TRP A 48 -6.97 13.82 10.58
C TRP A 48 -5.96 13.71 9.43
N MET A 49 -5.12 12.68 9.43
CA MET A 49 -4.19 12.42 8.33
C MET A 49 -4.95 12.15 7.03
N MET A 50 -6.00 11.33 7.05
CA MET A 50 -6.83 11.07 5.87
C MET A 50 -7.53 12.33 5.38
N PHE A 51 -8.10 13.12 6.29
CA PHE A 51 -8.72 14.41 5.96
C PHE A 51 -7.73 15.37 5.29
N GLY A 52 -6.51 15.51 5.85
CA GLY A 52 -5.44 16.31 5.27
C GLY A 52 -5.00 15.82 3.89
N ILE A 53 -4.88 14.50 3.70
CA ILE A 53 -4.58 13.90 2.38
C ILE A 53 -5.68 14.26 1.37
N CYS A 54 -6.96 14.14 1.73
CA CYS A 54 -8.07 14.48 0.84
C CYS A 54 -8.03 15.94 0.38
N ILE A 55 -7.83 16.88 1.31
CA ILE A 55 -7.68 18.31 0.98
C ILE A 55 -6.46 18.51 0.08
N SER A 56 -5.32 17.93 0.43
CA SER A 56 -4.07 18.11 -0.33
C SER A 56 -4.20 17.62 -1.78
N ILE A 57 -4.87 16.48 -2.02
CA ILE A 57 -5.11 15.95 -3.37
C ILE A 57 -6.01 16.91 -4.16
N MET A 58 -7.07 17.43 -3.54
CA MET A 58 -7.97 18.38 -4.19
C MET A 58 -7.23 19.67 -4.58
N THR A 59 -6.54 20.29 -3.62
CA THR A 59 -5.78 21.53 -3.85
C THR A 59 -4.66 21.31 -4.87
N SER A 60 -3.92 20.20 -4.79
CA SER A 60 -2.84 19.89 -5.75
C SER A 60 -3.38 19.74 -7.16
N ARG A 61 -4.51 19.07 -7.38
CA ARG A 61 -5.08 18.88 -8.72
C ARG A 61 -5.60 20.18 -9.32
N LEU A 62 -6.10 21.11 -8.50
CA LEU A 62 -6.61 22.40 -8.99
C LEU A 62 -5.46 23.38 -9.24
N VAL A 63 -4.61 23.59 -8.24
CA VAL A 63 -3.59 24.64 -8.26
C VAL A 63 -2.36 24.19 -9.04
N SER A 64 -1.82 22.99 -8.79
CA SER A 64 -0.57 22.55 -9.43
C SER A 64 -0.75 22.32 -10.92
N ASN A 65 -1.87 21.71 -11.35
CA ASN A 65 -2.14 21.50 -12.77
C ASN A 65 -2.33 22.83 -13.50
N TYR A 66 -3.01 23.80 -12.88
CA TYR A 66 -3.14 25.13 -13.46
C TYR A 66 -1.79 25.83 -13.63
N ILE A 67 -0.93 25.79 -12.60
CA ILE A 67 0.42 26.37 -12.65
C ILE A 67 1.27 25.69 -13.75
N GLN A 68 1.21 24.37 -13.85
CA GLN A 68 1.99 23.61 -14.83
C GLN A 68 1.55 23.88 -16.28
N GLU A 69 0.23 23.93 -16.53
CA GLU A 69 -0.30 24.12 -17.89
C GLU A 69 -0.36 25.58 -18.34
N ASN A 70 -0.53 26.57 -17.43
CA ASN A 70 -0.73 27.98 -17.80
C ASN A 70 0.44 28.92 -17.45
N LEU A 71 1.25 28.62 -16.42
CA LEU A 71 2.31 29.53 -15.95
C LEU A 71 3.69 29.01 -16.35
N SER A 72 4.16 27.93 -15.72
CA SER A 72 5.38 27.22 -16.14
C SER A 72 5.55 25.89 -15.44
N TRP A 73 6.21 24.95 -16.14
CA TRP A 73 6.67 23.68 -15.56
C TRP A 73 7.70 23.89 -14.45
N SER A 74 8.56 24.91 -14.54
CA SER A 74 9.56 25.20 -13.52
C SER A 74 8.95 25.53 -12.16
N LEU A 75 7.90 26.37 -12.13
CA LEU A 75 7.14 26.66 -10.92
C LEU A 75 6.35 25.45 -10.44
N GLY A 76 5.77 24.70 -11.39
CA GLY A 76 4.99 23.49 -11.11
C GLY A 76 5.76 22.39 -10.39
N PHE A 77 7.07 22.27 -10.63
CA PHE A 77 7.95 21.35 -9.89
C PHE A 77 8.70 22.03 -8.73
N GLY A 78 9.00 23.32 -8.85
CA GLY A 78 9.73 24.09 -7.84
C GLY A 78 8.94 24.24 -6.54
N ILE A 79 7.66 24.60 -6.61
CA ILE A 79 6.81 24.81 -5.42
C ILE A 79 6.71 23.53 -4.58
N PRO A 80 6.31 22.35 -5.13
CA PRO A 80 6.30 21.11 -4.35
C PRO A 80 7.67 20.73 -3.77
N SER A 81 8.76 21.05 -4.48
CA SER A 81 10.12 20.77 -4.00
C SER A 81 10.46 21.58 -2.75
N VAL A 82 10.08 22.86 -2.70
CA VAL A 82 10.25 23.71 -1.50
C VAL A 82 9.42 23.17 -0.33
N PHE A 83 8.16 22.79 -0.57
CA PHE A 83 7.32 22.19 0.47
C PHE A 83 7.87 20.86 0.99
N MET A 84 8.48 20.04 0.12
CA MET A 84 9.13 18.80 0.53
C MET A 84 10.34 19.07 1.42
N LEU A 85 11.18 20.06 1.08
CA LEU A 85 12.32 20.45 1.92
C LEU A 85 11.86 21.01 3.27
N LEU A 86 10.80 21.82 3.29
CA LEU A 86 10.21 22.33 4.52
C LEU A 86 9.64 21.19 5.39
N SER A 87 8.94 20.23 4.77
CA SER A 87 8.43 19.04 5.47
C SER A 87 9.56 18.22 6.08
N LEU A 88 10.66 18.03 5.35
CA LEU A 88 11.83 17.32 5.87
C LEU A 88 12.46 18.09 7.04
N PHE A 89 12.61 19.40 6.92
CA PHE A 89 13.13 20.23 8.00
C PHE A 89 12.27 20.13 9.26
N LEU A 90 10.95 20.23 9.15
CA LEU A 90 10.02 20.08 10.28
C LEU A 90 10.07 18.68 10.89
N PHE A 91 10.17 17.64 10.05
CA PHE A 91 10.33 16.27 10.51
C PHE A 91 11.63 16.11 11.31
N LEU A 92 12.75 16.63 10.81
CA LEU A 92 14.03 16.57 11.52
C LEU A 92 14.04 17.40 12.81
N LEU A 93 13.33 18.53 12.84
CA LEU A 93 13.18 19.33 14.06
C LEU A 93 12.50 18.54 15.19
N GLY A 94 11.58 17.63 14.86
CA GLY A 94 10.88 16.76 15.80
C GLY A 94 11.69 15.56 16.32
N THR A 95 12.92 15.33 15.83
CA THR A 95 13.70 14.11 16.11
C THR A 95 13.87 13.83 17.61
N ASN A 96 14.07 14.86 18.44
CA ASN A 96 14.24 14.70 19.89
C ASN A 96 12.94 14.36 20.63
N SER A 97 11.77 14.53 19.98
CA SER A 97 10.46 14.26 20.58
C SER A 97 9.88 12.90 20.17
N TYR A 98 10.47 12.23 19.18
CA TYR A 98 9.93 10.98 18.66
C TYR A 98 10.22 9.79 19.57
N ARG A 99 9.22 8.92 19.72
CA ARG A 99 9.38 7.60 20.33
C ARG A 99 9.89 6.63 19.28
N TYR A 100 10.97 5.91 19.61
CA TYR A 100 11.54 4.86 18.77
C TYR A 100 11.26 3.51 19.41
N SER A 101 10.48 2.66 18.74
CA SER A 101 10.13 1.34 19.25
C SER A 101 11.27 0.34 19.03
N ASP A 102 11.88 -0.13 20.12
CA ASP A 102 12.92 -1.18 20.13
C ASP A 102 12.37 -2.59 19.84
N ALA A 103 11.05 -2.75 19.72
CA ALA A 103 10.36 -4.04 19.54
C ALA A 103 10.77 -4.81 18.27
N ARG A 104 11.57 -4.22 17.38
CA ARG A 104 12.12 -4.88 16.18
C ARG A 104 13.43 -5.64 16.44
N GLY A 105 14.05 -5.50 17.61
CA GLY A 105 15.35 -6.09 17.94
C GLY A 105 15.34 -7.61 18.17
N ALA A 106 14.21 -8.21 18.55
CA ALA A 106 14.12 -9.63 18.88
C ALA A 106 13.61 -10.52 17.73
N ASN A 107 12.92 -9.95 16.74
CA ASN A 107 12.33 -10.71 15.63
C ASN A 107 13.19 -10.58 14.37
N LYS A 108 13.72 -11.71 13.88
CA LYS A 108 14.42 -11.83 12.60
C LYS A 108 13.60 -11.15 11.49
N ASN A 109 14.25 -10.39 10.59
CA ASN A 109 13.62 -9.73 9.45
C ASN A 109 12.63 -10.69 8.74
N PRO A 110 11.31 -10.39 8.71
CA PRO A 110 10.30 -11.29 8.15
C PRO A 110 10.62 -11.73 6.72
N PHE A 111 11.16 -10.83 5.89
CA PHE A 111 11.58 -11.18 4.53
C PHE A 111 12.74 -12.17 4.50
N ALA A 112 13.71 -12.01 5.39
CA ALA A 112 14.83 -12.94 5.50
C ALA A 112 14.37 -14.31 6.03
N ARG A 113 13.45 -14.33 7.00
CA ARG A 113 12.85 -15.56 7.55
C ARG A 113 12.10 -16.34 6.48
N ILE A 114 11.18 -15.68 5.77
CA ILE A 114 10.42 -16.28 4.67
C ILE A 114 11.37 -16.70 3.54
N GLY A 115 12.32 -15.85 3.15
CA GLY A 115 13.31 -16.15 2.12
C GLY A 115 14.17 -17.36 2.45
N ARG A 116 14.58 -17.52 3.71
CA ARG A 116 15.34 -18.68 4.20
C ARG A 116 14.57 -19.99 3.99
N VAL A 117 13.25 -20.00 4.25
CA VAL A 117 12.40 -21.18 4.02
C VAL A 117 12.42 -21.57 2.54
N PHE A 118 12.31 -20.61 1.61
CA PHE A 118 12.40 -20.90 0.17
C PHE A 118 13.78 -21.46 -0.21
N VAL A 119 14.87 -20.87 0.29
CA VAL A 119 16.23 -21.32 0.01
C VAL A 119 16.45 -22.75 0.51
N GLU A 120 16.07 -23.06 1.75
CA GLU A 120 16.25 -24.41 2.32
C GLU A 120 15.32 -25.45 1.65
N ALA A 121 14.09 -25.08 1.29
CA ALA A 121 13.19 -25.95 0.52
C ALA A 121 13.79 -26.33 -0.86
N ILE A 122 14.44 -25.37 -1.55
CA ILE A 122 15.12 -25.60 -2.83
C ILE A 122 16.37 -26.45 -2.64
N LYS A 123 17.19 -26.15 -1.63
CA LYS A 123 18.42 -26.89 -1.33
C LYS A 123 18.14 -28.35 -0.97
N ASN A 124 17.08 -28.60 -0.20
CA ASN A 124 16.69 -29.95 0.23
C ASN A 124 15.91 -30.72 -0.85
N ARG A 125 15.56 -30.09 -1.99
CA ARG A 125 14.89 -30.75 -3.14
C ARG A 125 15.61 -32.02 -3.62
N ARG A 126 16.94 -32.06 -3.53
CA ARG A 126 17.75 -33.20 -4.00
C ARG A 126 17.98 -34.28 -2.93
N LYS A 127 17.76 -33.97 -1.65
CA LYS A 127 18.01 -34.90 -0.54
C LYS A 127 16.82 -35.82 -0.24
N THR A 128 15.59 -35.32 -0.43
CA THR A 128 14.36 -36.07 -0.11
C THR A 128 14.13 -37.31 -0.98
N ASP A 129 14.68 -37.37 -2.21
CA ASP A 129 14.59 -38.58 -3.04
C ASP A 129 15.34 -39.79 -2.45
N LEU A 130 16.27 -39.57 -1.50
CA LEU A 130 17.02 -40.65 -0.83
C LEU A 130 16.39 -41.13 0.50
N ASP A 131 15.64 -40.28 1.21
CA ASP A 131 15.11 -40.58 2.56
C ASP A 131 13.61 -40.94 2.59
N THR A 132 12.97 -41.10 1.42
CA THR A 132 11.52 -41.36 1.28
C THR A 132 11.06 -42.67 1.98
N TYR A 133 11.97 -43.55 2.40
CA TYR A 133 11.61 -44.78 3.13
C TYR A 133 11.43 -44.60 4.66
N ASN A 134 12.02 -43.59 5.28
CA ASN A 134 11.98 -43.38 6.75
C ASN A 134 11.09 -42.20 7.20
N THR A 135 10.50 -41.45 6.27
CA THR A 135 9.77 -40.20 6.58
C THR A 135 8.38 -40.45 7.21
N ASN A 136 7.92 -41.70 7.21
CA ASN A 136 6.58 -42.07 7.66
C ASN A 136 6.41 -41.89 9.19
N GLU A 137 7.49 -42.00 9.97
CA GLU A 137 7.43 -41.87 11.44
C GLU A 137 7.50 -40.42 11.93
N THR A 138 8.18 -39.52 11.22
CA THR A 138 8.26 -38.09 11.61
C THR A 138 7.10 -37.24 11.11
N LEU A 139 6.42 -37.68 10.03
CA LEU A 139 5.19 -37.05 9.54
C LEU A 139 3.95 -37.35 10.40
N LEU A 140 3.98 -38.41 11.22
CA LEU A 140 2.85 -38.84 12.07
C LEU A 140 2.63 -37.95 13.31
N LEU A 141 3.55 -37.04 13.64
CA LEU A 141 3.40 -36.08 14.74
C LEU A 141 2.95 -34.69 14.28
N LEU A 142 2.85 -34.45 12.97
CA LEU A 142 2.27 -33.22 12.46
C LEU A 142 0.75 -33.39 12.40
N PRO A 143 -0.05 -32.47 12.99
CA PRO A 143 -1.49 -32.50 12.82
C PRO A 143 -1.79 -32.41 11.33
N ASP A 144 -2.17 -33.54 10.74
CA ASP A 144 -2.79 -33.59 9.43
C ASP A 144 -4.10 -32.80 9.53
N GLN A 145 -4.10 -31.59 8.96
CA GLN A 145 -5.24 -31.03 8.23
C GLN A 145 -4.87 -29.70 7.56
N ASN A 146 -5.17 -29.60 6.26
CA ASN A 146 -5.49 -28.39 5.49
C ASN A 146 -4.54 -27.76 4.45
N SER A 147 -3.49 -28.41 3.92
CA SER A 147 -3.09 -28.06 2.55
C SER A 147 -2.18 -29.05 1.84
N LYS A 148 -2.73 -29.76 0.85
CA LYS A 148 -1.92 -30.34 -0.24
C LYS A 148 -1.24 -29.26 -1.10
N GLN A 149 -1.54 -27.98 -0.87
CA GLN A 149 -1.00 -26.84 -1.59
C GLN A 149 0.41 -26.49 -1.09
N TRP A 150 1.37 -26.35 -2.01
CA TRP A 150 2.75 -25.94 -1.74
C TRP A 150 3.61 -26.91 -0.91
N ARG A 151 3.38 -28.23 -1.03
CA ARG A 151 4.15 -29.30 -0.35
C ARG A 151 5.67 -29.24 -0.53
N PHE A 152 6.15 -28.55 -1.57
CA PHE A 152 7.60 -28.39 -1.77
C PHE A 152 8.26 -27.60 -0.63
N LEU A 153 7.52 -26.73 0.08
CA LEU A 153 8.03 -25.96 1.22
C LEU A 153 8.24 -26.80 2.47
N ASP A 154 7.55 -27.95 2.60
CA ASP A 154 7.73 -28.88 3.72
C ASP A 154 9.15 -29.46 3.77
N ARG A 155 9.87 -29.42 2.64
CA ARG A 155 11.29 -29.82 2.55
C ARG A 155 12.22 -28.93 3.37
N ALA A 156 11.77 -27.75 3.77
CA ALA A 156 12.53 -26.87 4.65
C ALA A 156 12.47 -27.32 6.13
N ALA A 157 11.63 -28.29 6.50
CA ALA A 157 11.44 -28.73 7.89
C ALA A 157 12.73 -29.28 8.55
N ILE A 158 13.73 -29.65 7.75
CA ILE A 158 15.04 -30.10 8.24
C ILE A 158 15.82 -28.95 8.92
N SER A 159 15.53 -27.69 8.57
CA SER A 159 16.35 -26.53 9.01
C SER A 159 15.55 -25.30 9.43
N CYS A 160 14.23 -25.32 9.25
CA CYS A 160 13.30 -24.25 9.60
C CYS A 160 12.18 -24.80 10.48
N ASP A 161 11.65 -23.93 11.34
CA ASP A 161 10.53 -24.25 12.21
C ASP A 161 9.22 -24.32 11.41
N VAL A 162 8.25 -25.10 11.90
CA VAL A 162 6.95 -25.34 11.24
C VAL A 162 6.18 -24.02 11.09
N VAL A 163 6.30 -23.12 12.07
CA VAL A 163 5.67 -21.79 12.01
C VAL A 163 6.22 -20.97 10.84
N GLU A 164 7.54 -20.97 10.62
CA GLU A 164 8.16 -20.25 9.50
C GLU A 164 7.69 -20.79 8.13
N ILE A 165 7.46 -22.11 8.06
CA ILE A 165 6.98 -22.77 6.84
C ILE A 165 5.52 -22.42 6.55
N GLU A 166 4.65 -22.44 7.56
CA GLU A 166 3.25 -22.08 7.40
C GLU A 166 3.06 -20.60 7.04
N GLU A 167 3.88 -19.71 7.59
CA GLU A 167 3.92 -18.30 7.17
C GLU A 167 4.33 -18.14 5.69
N ALA A 168 5.35 -18.86 5.23
CA ALA A 168 5.77 -18.83 3.83
C ALA A 168 4.66 -19.35 2.90
N LYS A 169 3.95 -20.43 3.31
CA LYS A 169 2.77 -20.93 2.59
C LYS A 169 1.65 -19.90 2.57
N ALA A 170 1.38 -19.21 3.68
CA ALA A 170 0.37 -18.16 3.76
C ALA A 170 0.68 -17.00 2.79
N VAL A 171 1.94 -16.55 2.72
CA VAL A 171 2.37 -15.56 1.73
C VAL A 171 2.11 -16.04 0.31
N LEU A 172 2.41 -17.31 0.01
CA LEU A 172 2.18 -17.89 -1.31
C LEU A 172 0.68 -18.04 -1.65
N ARG A 173 -0.18 -18.25 -0.64
CA ARG A 173 -1.65 -18.21 -0.79
C ARG A 173 -2.18 -16.81 -1.10
N LEU A 174 -1.47 -15.75 -0.71
CA LEU A 174 -1.85 -14.37 -1.05
C LEU A 174 -1.45 -13.97 -2.48
N VAL A 175 -0.48 -14.66 -3.10
CA VAL A 175 0.00 -14.33 -4.46
C VAL A 175 -1.12 -14.36 -5.51
N PRO A 176 -1.99 -15.39 -5.59
CA PRO A 176 -3.10 -15.39 -6.55
C PRO A 176 -4.06 -14.20 -6.36
N ILE A 177 -4.36 -13.83 -5.11
CA ILE A 177 -5.23 -12.70 -4.79
C ILE A 177 -4.55 -11.39 -5.21
N TRP A 178 -3.25 -11.25 -4.94
CA TRP A 178 -2.49 -10.08 -5.38
C TRP A 178 -2.44 -9.98 -6.92
N MET A 179 -2.28 -11.10 -7.62
CA MET A 179 -2.28 -11.16 -9.08
C MET A 179 -3.62 -10.72 -9.70
N THR A 180 -4.77 -11.10 -9.10
CA THR A 180 -6.08 -10.65 -9.60
C THR A 180 -6.27 -9.15 -9.40
N CYS A 181 -5.73 -8.57 -8.31
CA CYS A 181 -5.73 -7.13 -8.09
C CYS A 181 -4.85 -6.35 -9.09
N LEU A 182 -3.91 -7.00 -9.78
CA LEU A 182 -3.04 -6.34 -10.77
C LEU A 182 -3.84 -5.73 -11.94
N VAL A 183 -4.93 -6.38 -12.35
CA VAL A 183 -5.79 -5.88 -13.44
C VAL A 183 -6.36 -4.51 -13.10
N TYR A 184 -6.85 -4.34 -11.86
CA TYR A 184 -7.33 -3.05 -11.38
C TYR A 184 -6.21 -2.00 -11.40
N ALA A 185 -5.00 -2.35 -10.93
CA ALA A 185 -3.86 -1.44 -10.93
C ALA A 185 -3.47 -0.98 -12.36
N ILE A 186 -3.51 -1.89 -13.34
CA ILE A 186 -3.24 -1.59 -14.75
C ILE A 186 -4.25 -0.58 -15.30
N VAL A 187 -5.55 -0.81 -15.04
CA VAL A 187 -6.63 0.10 -15.47
C VAL A 187 -6.48 1.47 -14.81
N ASN A 188 -6.23 1.51 -13.50
CA ASN A 188 -6.02 2.75 -12.76
C ASN A 188 -4.82 3.55 -13.28
N ALA A 189 -3.73 2.88 -13.69
CA ALA A 189 -2.56 3.55 -14.27
C ALA A 189 -2.88 4.30 -15.58
N GLN A 190 -3.81 3.79 -16.40
CA GLN A 190 -4.20 4.43 -17.67
C GLN A 190 -4.91 5.77 -17.47
N SER A 191 -5.58 5.95 -16.32
CA SER A 191 -6.29 7.19 -16.01
C SER A 191 -5.36 8.40 -16.10
N SER A 192 -4.14 8.30 -15.55
CA SER A 192 -3.17 9.41 -15.52
C SER A 192 -2.48 9.70 -16.86
N THR A 193 -2.63 8.81 -17.85
CA THR A 193 -1.91 8.86 -19.12
C THR A 193 -2.87 9.01 -20.29
N LEU A 194 -3.50 7.92 -20.71
CA LEU A 194 -4.36 7.86 -21.90
C LEU A 194 -5.57 8.78 -21.76
N PHE A 195 -6.20 8.84 -20.60
CA PHE A 195 -7.39 9.68 -20.41
C PHE A 195 -7.02 11.16 -20.40
N THR A 196 -5.84 11.52 -19.89
CA THR A 196 -5.33 12.89 -20.01
C THR A 196 -5.04 13.25 -21.47
N LYS A 197 -4.49 12.32 -22.26
CA LYS A 197 -4.28 12.53 -23.71
C LYS A 197 -5.60 12.66 -24.47
N GLN A 198 -6.59 11.84 -24.16
CA GLN A 198 -7.94 11.96 -24.70
C GLN A 198 -8.55 13.32 -24.34
N GLY A 199 -8.49 13.72 -23.07
CA GLY A 199 -8.96 15.01 -22.59
C GLY A 199 -8.33 16.20 -23.31
N ALA A 200 -7.05 16.11 -23.68
CA ALA A 200 -6.37 17.16 -24.44
C ALA A 200 -6.95 17.39 -25.85
N THR A 201 -7.62 16.39 -26.43
CA THR A 201 -8.28 16.48 -27.75
C THR A 201 -9.75 16.89 -27.67
N MET A 202 -10.33 16.91 -26.47
CA MET A 202 -11.72 17.32 -26.25
C MET A 202 -11.85 18.84 -26.19
N ASP A 203 -13.03 19.37 -26.48
CA ASP A 203 -13.37 20.75 -26.13
C ASP A 203 -13.44 20.89 -24.61
N ARG A 204 -12.60 21.76 -24.06
CA ARG A 204 -12.44 22.03 -22.62
C ARG A 204 -12.83 23.46 -22.25
N SER A 205 -13.54 24.16 -23.13
CA SER A 205 -14.02 25.52 -22.86
C SER A 205 -15.27 25.47 -21.96
N ILE A 206 -15.23 26.19 -20.84
CA ILE A 206 -16.39 26.32 -19.92
C ILE A 206 -17.07 27.68 -20.11
N SER A 207 -16.28 28.72 -20.36
CA SER A 207 -16.74 30.07 -20.64
C SER A 207 -15.78 30.75 -21.63
N PRO A 208 -16.17 31.88 -22.24
CA PRO A 208 -15.24 32.66 -23.05
C PRO A 208 -13.98 32.99 -22.24
N GLY A 209 -12.81 32.55 -22.74
CA GLY A 209 -11.51 32.76 -22.08
C GLY A 209 -11.11 31.75 -20.99
N LEU A 210 -11.99 30.82 -20.58
CA LEU A 210 -11.67 29.79 -19.57
C LEU A 210 -11.57 28.41 -20.22
N VAL A 211 -10.33 27.98 -20.49
CA VAL A 211 -10.03 26.63 -20.96
C VAL A 211 -9.45 25.81 -19.82
N VAL A 212 -10.14 24.75 -19.44
CA VAL A 212 -9.77 23.92 -18.30
C VAL A 212 -8.65 22.95 -18.67
N PRO A 213 -7.53 22.89 -17.93
CA PRO A 213 -6.42 21.95 -18.16
C PRO A 213 -6.86 20.48 -18.33
N ALA A 214 -6.31 19.75 -19.31
CA ALA A 214 -6.74 18.37 -19.56
C ALA A 214 -6.46 17.45 -18.36
N ALA A 215 -5.36 17.70 -17.64
CA ALA A 215 -5.04 16.95 -16.42
C ALA A 215 -6.04 17.18 -15.28
N THR A 216 -6.77 18.30 -15.27
CA THR A 216 -7.77 18.57 -14.21
C THR A 216 -9.03 17.72 -14.33
N LEU A 217 -9.26 17.02 -15.46
CA LEU A 217 -10.33 16.02 -15.57
C LEU A 217 -10.18 14.90 -14.53
N HIS A 218 -8.97 14.69 -13.99
CA HIS A 218 -8.75 13.82 -12.84
C HIS A 218 -9.55 14.22 -11.60
N CYS A 219 -9.93 15.50 -11.46
CA CYS A 219 -10.76 15.95 -10.35
C CYS A 219 -12.10 15.19 -10.27
N PHE A 220 -12.65 14.73 -11.41
CA PHE A 220 -13.87 13.91 -11.40
C PHE A 220 -13.69 12.62 -10.61
N VAL A 221 -12.54 11.93 -10.75
CA VAL A 221 -12.25 10.73 -9.95
C VAL A 221 -12.24 11.04 -8.46
N SER A 222 -11.62 12.16 -8.06
CA SER A 222 -11.63 12.60 -6.66
C SER A 222 -13.04 12.90 -6.17
N LEU A 223 -13.85 13.62 -6.95
CA LEU A 223 -15.23 13.97 -6.61
C LEU A 223 -16.09 12.72 -6.48
N THR A 224 -15.97 11.77 -7.41
CA THR A 224 -16.65 10.48 -7.34
C THR A 224 -16.32 9.78 -6.04
N ILE A 225 -15.04 9.69 -5.65
CA ILE A 225 -14.64 9.07 -4.37
C ILE A 225 -15.27 9.80 -3.18
N VAL A 226 -15.18 11.13 -3.14
CA VAL A 226 -15.73 11.94 -2.04
C VAL A 226 -17.26 11.79 -1.91
N ILE A 227 -17.97 11.58 -3.02
CA ILE A 227 -19.42 11.35 -3.04
C ILE A 227 -19.75 9.89 -2.70
N PHE A 228 -19.01 8.93 -3.24
CA PHE A 228 -19.30 7.51 -3.04
C PHE A 228 -18.95 7.01 -1.64
N ILE A 229 -17.92 7.55 -0.98
CA ILE A 229 -17.57 7.16 0.40
C ILE A 229 -18.77 7.32 1.36
N PRO A 230 -19.41 8.50 1.49
CA PRO A 230 -20.54 8.65 2.40
C PRO A 230 -21.74 7.83 1.97
N ILE A 231 -21.98 7.65 0.66
CA ILE A 231 -23.03 6.75 0.17
C ILE A 231 -22.74 5.31 0.61
N TYR A 232 -21.51 4.85 0.44
CA TYR A 232 -21.09 3.52 0.85
C TYR A 232 -21.25 3.34 2.36
N ASP A 233 -20.73 4.26 3.16
CA ASP A 233 -20.73 4.13 4.62
C ASP A 233 -22.11 4.34 5.27
N ARG A 234 -22.95 5.22 4.71
CA ARG A 234 -24.25 5.59 5.31
C ARG A 234 -25.44 4.87 4.68
N LEU A 235 -25.33 4.41 3.44
CA LEU A 235 -26.42 3.71 2.76
C LEU A 235 -26.07 2.22 2.57
N LEU A 236 -24.96 1.92 1.90
CA LEU A 236 -24.64 0.54 1.52
C LEU A 236 -24.25 -0.33 2.72
N ILE A 237 -23.44 0.18 3.66
CA ILE A 237 -23.05 -0.58 4.86
C ILE A 237 -24.28 -0.90 5.73
N PRO A 238 -25.15 0.06 6.11
CA PRO A 238 -26.33 -0.27 6.93
C PRO A 238 -27.28 -1.26 6.26
N ILE A 239 -27.48 -1.13 4.94
CA ILE A 239 -28.27 -2.10 4.16
C ILE A 239 -27.60 -3.48 4.23
N ALA A 240 -26.30 -3.56 3.95
CA ALA A 240 -25.56 -4.81 4.03
C ALA A 240 -25.59 -5.41 5.44
N ARG A 241 -25.49 -4.60 6.51
CA ARG A 241 -25.64 -5.05 7.91
C ARG A 241 -27.02 -5.66 8.15
N SER A 242 -28.07 -5.04 7.61
CA SER A 242 -29.44 -5.55 7.74
C SER A 242 -29.58 -6.94 7.10
N PHE A 243 -28.90 -7.19 5.98
CA PHE A 243 -28.95 -8.48 5.29
C PHE A 243 -27.99 -9.53 5.86
N THR A 244 -26.76 -9.16 6.22
CA THR A 244 -25.72 -10.10 6.65
C THR A 244 -25.68 -10.31 8.16
N GLN A 245 -26.37 -9.47 8.95
CA GLN A 245 -26.32 -9.45 10.42
C GLN A 245 -24.90 -9.30 11.00
N ASN A 246 -23.94 -8.86 10.18
CA ASN A 246 -22.56 -8.64 10.60
C ASN A 246 -22.37 -7.17 11.02
N PRO A 247 -21.75 -6.86 12.19
CA PRO A 247 -21.50 -5.48 12.63
C PRO A 247 -20.65 -4.64 11.66
N SER A 248 -19.89 -5.25 10.76
CA SER A 248 -19.12 -4.56 9.71
C SER A 248 -19.84 -4.47 8.36
N GLY A 249 -21.05 -5.04 8.23
CA GLY A 249 -21.86 -5.08 7.01
C GLY A 249 -21.40 -6.14 6.01
N ILE A 250 -20.12 -6.12 5.65
CA ILE A 250 -19.46 -7.17 4.84
C ILE A 250 -18.05 -7.42 5.40
N THR A 251 -17.56 -8.65 5.25
CA THR A 251 -16.23 -9.05 5.74
C THR A 251 -15.12 -8.32 4.98
N MET A 252 -13.92 -8.21 5.58
CA MET A 252 -12.80 -7.53 4.92
C MET A 252 -12.38 -8.20 3.62
N LEU A 253 -12.46 -9.53 3.53
CA LEU A 253 -12.24 -10.29 2.30
C LEU A 253 -13.28 -9.91 1.22
N GLN A 254 -14.58 -9.90 1.55
CA GLN A 254 -15.64 -9.48 0.62
C GLN A 254 -15.55 -8.00 0.18
N ARG A 255 -14.92 -7.13 0.99
CA ARG A 255 -14.64 -5.74 0.58
C ARG A 255 -13.55 -5.65 -0.47
N ILE A 256 -12.61 -6.58 -0.44
CA ILE A 256 -11.48 -6.65 -1.38
C ILE A 256 -11.90 -7.39 -2.66
N GLY A 257 -12.82 -8.35 -2.55
CA GLY A 257 -13.42 -9.12 -3.66
C GLY A 257 -14.16 -10.34 -3.17
#